data_AF-A0A7K7SJQ6-F1
#
_entry.id   AF-A0A7K7SJQ6-F1
#
_cell.length_a   1.000
_cell.length_b   1.000
_cell.length_c   1.000
_cell.angle_alpha   90.00
_cell.angle_beta   90.00
_cell.angle_gamma   90.00
#
_symmetry.space_group_name_H-M   'P 1'
#
loop_
_entity.id
_entity.type
_entity.pdbx_description
1 polymer ?
#
loop_
_entity_poly.entity_id
_entity_poly.type
_entity_poly.pdbx_seq_one_letter_code
_entity_poly.pdbx_strand_id
1 'polypeptide(L)'
;CRSRAVVFQESGMLLPAPHRTAADWEAQSCVPAGTVQEALLSGGENSPSRKYSRGQLTAVEFLQELGQQCFELANVRVPVESFLWDLIRAELMKQLPIMAEAAQCIRAEGLKTALLSSPGSGGRFLPLDRRLFDVVVESCREGMCLPDPGIYRLCLERLGVRPQESIVLDSSSQNLEAAAQLGMKTVKVDDPEAALKELETHLGFPLRGFVPYTRSVRPGMEIPKDQLQKYLENVLGAHPTAPLELRQFDHGESTRSYLVRFGDRLLVLKKEKEPPDSPCPSGPSVPREYRVLKALSGAGVPVPSVLALCEDTSTLGTPFYVMELCAGRVPRAVSLPALPRDQRAACYRAVSHVLARIHSLDLGAAGLQDLGEHGNYIEQQVETWTKQYRAVETHVIPAMERLIQWLPLHVPESQKTTVVHGDFRMDHLVFHPDRPEVLAVLGWRFAALGDPFCDLANSCMTHFLPPHFSARRGLRNCDLGQLGIPTAEEYSQMYCRHMGVERPENWNFYMAFAFFRLAVELQGRHRHRVAGRPAPGDSSPEDAEFVAELAWEFAIKEGFRVFESLPSTKLLARHSSTWAG
;
A
#
# COMPACT_ATOMS: atom_id res chain seq x y z
N CYS A 1 14.08 27.15 2.46
CA CYS A 1 14.28 25.77 1.94
C CYS A 1 13.39 24.80 2.69
N ARG A 2 12.58 24.01 1.97
CA ARG A 2 11.74 22.95 2.55
C ARG A 2 12.62 21.75 2.86
N SER A 3 12.50 21.18 4.06
CA SER A 3 13.22 19.96 4.43
C SER A 3 12.76 18.79 3.54
N ARG A 4 13.69 17.93 3.12
CA ARG A 4 13.48 16.77 2.25
C ARG A 4 13.80 15.44 2.94
N ALA A 5 14.52 15.48 4.06
CA ALA A 5 14.83 14.29 4.83
C ALA A 5 14.85 14.54 6.34
N VAL A 6 14.57 13.49 7.10
CA VAL A 6 14.72 13.45 8.55
C VAL A 6 15.60 12.27 8.93
N VAL A 7 16.63 12.55 9.73
CA VAL A 7 17.61 11.57 10.20
C VAL A 7 17.36 11.32 11.67
N PHE A 8 17.00 10.10 12.01
CA PHE A 8 16.78 9.65 13.38
C PHE A 8 18.07 9.01 13.91
N GLN A 9 18.57 9.49 15.02
CA GLN A 9 19.60 8.76 15.77
C GLN A 9 18.92 7.75 16.69
N GLU A 10 19.45 6.52 16.75
CA GLU A 10 19.05 5.46 17.67
C GLU A 10 18.85 5.93 19.12
N SER A 11 19.78 6.71 19.68
CA SER A 11 19.67 7.36 21.00
C SER A 11 18.44 8.25 21.09
N GLY A 12 18.18 9.07 20.06
CA GLY A 12 16.99 9.93 19.97
C GLY A 12 15.68 9.17 19.70
N MET A 13 15.75 7.89 19.32
CA MET A 13 14.59 7.02 19.08
C MET A 13 14.25 6.10 20.26
N LEU A 14 15.23 5.74 21.09
CA LEU A 14 15.15 4.59 21.97
C LEU A 14 15.60 4.83 23.41
N LEU A 15 16.45 5.83 23.66
CA LEU A 15 17.11 6.02 24.95
C LEU A 15 17.05 7.49 25.36
N PRO A 16 16.15 7.89 26.29
CA PRO A 16 16.26 9.20 26.91
C PRO A 16 17.56 9.25 27.74
N ALA A 17 17.98 10.46 28.10
CA ALA A 17 19.06 10.62 29.06
C ALA A 17 18.75 9.81 30.33
N PRO A 18 19.66 8.95 30.83
CA PRO A 18 19.39 7.93 31.86
C PRO A 18 18.93 8.46 33.24
N HIS A 19 18.94 9.78 33.44
CA HIS A 19 18.68 10.45 34.72
C HIS A 19 17.29 10.21 35.35
N ARG A 20 16.18 10.20 34.58
CA ARG A 20 14.84 10.07 35.18
C ARG A 20 14.52 8.63 35.59
N THR A 21 14.81 7.67 34.72
CA THR A 21 14.56 6.25 34.98
C THR A 21 15.48 5.69 36.07
N ALA A 22 16.68 6.26 36.24
CA ALA A 22 17.57 5.95 37.35
C ALA A 22 16.92 6.23 38.72
N ALA A 23 16.30 7.40 38.90
CA ALA A 23 15.72 7.78 40.20
C ALA A 23 14.54 6.88 40.62
N ASP A 24 13.64 6.55 39.69
CA ASP A 24 12.50 5.67 39.96
C ASP A 24 12.96 4.22 40.26
N TRP A 25 13.98 3.76 39.55
CA TRP A 25 14.55 2.42 39.76
C TRP A 25 15.34 2.34 41.06
N GLU A 26 16.10 3.39 41.42
CA GLU A 26 16.83 3.50 42.69
C GLU A 26 15.86 3.36 43.88
N ALA A 27 14.71 4.05 43.80
CA ALA A 27 13.65 3.96 44.81
C ALA A 27 13.05 2.53 44.91
N GLN A 28 12.84 1.85 43.78
CA GLN A 28 12.29 0.48 43.76
C GLN A 28 13.30 -0.59 44.20
N SER A 29 14.59 -0.36 43.95
CA SER A 29 15.67 -1.33 44.20
C SER A 29 16.42 -1.09 45.51
N CYS A 30 15.93 -0.18 46.35
CA CYS A 30 16.57 0.22 47.61
C CYS A 30 18.01 0.73 47.46
N VAL A 31 18.31 1.40 46.34
CA VAL A 31 19.59 2.06 46.08
C VAL A 31 19.46 3.55 46.49
N PRO A 32 20.48 4.16 47.12
CA PRO A 32 20.42 5.58 47.46
C PRO A 32 20.19 6.46 46.22
N ALA A 33 19.32 7.46 46.33
CA ALA A 33 18.97 8.33 45.22
C ALA A 33 20.19 9.08 44.66
N GLY A 34 20.36 9.09 43.34
CA GLY A 34 21.46 9.73 42.63
C GLY A 34 22.69 8.86 42.40
N THR A 35 22.76 7.65 42.99
CA THR A 35 23.92 6.75 42.90
C THR A 35 24.26 6.38 41.46
N VAL A 36 23.26 6.01 40.66
CA VAL A 36 23.43 5.58 39.26
C VAL A 36 23.82 6.77 38.39
N GLN A 37 23.22 7.95 38.63
CA GLN A 37 23.57 9.16 37.89
C GLN A 37 25.01 9.60 38.18
N GLU A 38 25.42 9.54 39.44
CA GLU A 38 26.78 9.88 39.85
C GLU A 38 27.79 8.86 39.31
N ALA A 39 27.49 7.56 39.34
CA ALA A 39 28.31 6.52 38.71
C ALA A 39 28.42 6.67 37.19
N LEU A 40 27.37 7.13 36.51
CA LEU A 40 27.43 7.36 35.07
C LEU A 40 28.35 8.54 34.69
N LEU A 41 28.48 9.54 35.57
CA LEU A 41 29.21 10.78 35.33
C LEU A 41 30.60 10.81 35.97
N SER A 42 30.83 9.97 36.97
CA SER A 42 32.09 9.90 37.72
C SER A 42 33.26 9.50 36.82
N GLY A 43 34.34 10.26 36.90
CA GLY A 43 35.55 10.06 36.07
C GLY A 43 35.66 10.94 34.82
N GLY A 44 34.71 11.84 34.55
CA GLY A 44 34.82 12.83 33.48
C GLY A 44 35.01 12.19 32.10
N GLU A 45 36.11 12.47 31.41
CA GLU A 45 36.48 11.86 30.12
C GLU A 45 36.65 10.34 30.20
N ASN A 46 36.94 9.78 31.38
CA ASN A 46 37.13 8.35 31.61
C ASN A 46 35.90 7.70 32.29
N SER A 47 34.77 8.38 32.34
CA SER A 47 33.54 7.80 32.87
C SER A 47 33.09 6.58 32.06
N PRO A 48 32.42 5.59 32.70
CA PRO A 48 31.92 4.40 32.01
C PRO A 48 31.02 4.76 30.82
N SER A 49 30.19 5.80 30.98
CA SER A 49 29.30 6.31 29.93
C SER A 49 30.06 6.82 28.69
N ARG A 50 31.17 7.54 28.89
CA ARG A 50 32.00 8.06 27.78
C ARG A 50 32.88 7.01 27.12
N LYS A 51 33.37 6.04 27.89
CA LYS A 51 34.09 4.90 27.31
C LYS A 51 33.15 4.04 26.45
N TYR A 52 31.93 3.79 26.94
CA TYR A 52 30.90 3.06 26.21
C TYR A 52 30.45 3.80 24.93
N SER A 53 30.19 5.11 25.01
CA SER A 53 29.77 5.90 23.84
C SER A 53 30.86 5.99 22.75
N ARG A 54 32.14 5.89 23.12
CA ARG A 54 33.28 5.81 22.18
C ARG A 54 33.57 4.40 21.67
N GLY A 55 32.77 3.40 22.04
CA GLY A 55 32.98 2.00 21.66
C GLY A 55 34.22 1.35 22.29
N GLN A 56 34.75 1.93 23.37
CA GLN A 56 35.91 1.41 24.10
C GLN A 56 35.53 0.30 25.09
N LEU A 57 34.23 0.15 25.39
CA LEU A 57 33.66 -0.91 26.21
C LEU A 57 32.56 -1.63 25.44
N THR A 58 32.49 -2.95 25.60
CA THR A 58 31.29 -3.73 25.26
C THR A 58 30.18 -3.44 26.27
N ALA A 59 28.93 -3.79 25.94
CA ALA A 59 27.80 -3.61 26.86
C ALA A 59 28.02 -4.34 28.19
N VAL A 60 28.65 -5.53 28.16
CA VAL A 60 28.97 -6.31 29.37
C VAL A 60 30.03 -5.62 30.21
N GLU A 61 31.10 -5.10 29.61
CA GLU A 61 32.16 -4.38 30.31
C GLU A 61 31.67 -3.04 30.88
N PHE A 62 30.80 -2.34 30.15
CA PHE A 62 30.14 -1.14 30.64
C PHE A 62 29.28 -1.41 31.88
N LEU A 63 28.47 -2.48 31.85
CA LEU A 63 27.66 -2.88 33.00
C LEU A 63 28.53 -3.23 34.21
N GLN A 64 29.64 -3.93 34.00
CA GLN A 64 30.59 -4.27 35.06
C GLN A 64 31.25 -3.02 35.66
N GLU A 65 31.75 -2.10 34.84
CA GLU A 65 32.33 -0.84 35.33
C GLU A 65 31.30 0.01 36.06
N LEU A 66 30.07 0.10 35.54
CA LEU A 66 28.98 0.85 36.17
C LEU A 66 28.58 0.24 37.51
N GLY A 67 28.43 -1.09 37.58
CA GLY A 67 28.09 -1.79 38.82
C GLY A 67 29.16 -1.63 39.89
N GLN A 68 30.43 -1.62 39.49
CA GLN A 68 31.57 -1.36 40.38
C GLN A 68 31.55 0.06 40.93
N GLN A 69 31.31 1.08 40.08
CA GLN A 69 31.23 2.46 40.55
C GLN A 69 30.02 2.73 41.45
N CYS A 70 28.87 2.15 41.15
CA CYS A 70 27.71 2.22 42.04
C CYS A 70 28.01 1.58 43.41
N PHE A 71 28.75 0.47 43.43
CA PHE A 71 29.19 -0.18 44.67
C PHE A 71 30.16 0.71 45.46
N GLU A 72 31.10 1.37 44.79
CA GLU A 72 32.05 2.29 45.43
C GLU A 72 31.37 3.55 46.01
N LEU A 73 30.34 4.07 45.34
CA LEU A 73 29.62 5.28 45.77
C LEU A 73 28.63 5.02 46.92
N ALA A 74 27.87 3.93 46.86
CA ALA A 74 26.77 3.68 47.80
C ALA A 74 27.03 2.52 48.76
N ASN A 75 28.10 1.74 48.59
CA ASN A 75 28.35 0.49 49.30
C ASN A 75 27.20 -0.53 49.17
N VAL A 76 26.48 -0.49 48.04
CA VAL A 76 25.36 -1.37 47.71
C VAL A 76 25.64 -2.04 46.38
N ARG A 77 25.44 -3.37 46.29
CA ARG A 77 25.50 -4.08 45.00
C ARG A 77 24.26 -3.72 44.20
N VAL A 78 24.47 -2.96 43.13
CA VAL A 78 23.41 -2.58 42.17
C VAL A 78 23.25 -3.70 41.14
N PRO A 79 22.07 -4.32 40.99
CA PRO A 79 21.79 -5.27 39.92
C PRO A 79 21.64 -4.53 38.58
N VAL A 80 22.77 -4.08 38.05
CA VAL A 80 22.90 -3.26 36.83
C VAL A 80 22.33 -3.94 35.58
N GLU A 81 22.33 -5.27 35.50
CA GLU A 81 21.66 -6.00 34.41
C GLU A 81 20.13 -5.85 34.47
N SER A 82 19.53 -5.91 35.66
CA SER A 82 18.09 -5.67 35.85
C SER A 82 17.75 -4.22 35.54
N PHE A 83 18.55 -3.27 36.02
CA PHE A 83 18.38 -1.85 35.70
C PHE A 83 18.38 -1.60 34.19
N LEU A 84 19.37 -2.14 33.47
CA LEU A 84 19.48 -1.92 32.03
C LEU A 84 18.29 -2.57 31.28
N TRP A 85 17.83 -3.74 31.72
CA TRP A 85 16.62 -4.37 31.17
C TRP A 85 15.33 -3.65 31.49
N ASP A 86 15.13 -3.15 32.69
CA ASP A 86 13.92 -2.42 33.04
C ASP A 86 13.89 -1.05 32.36
N LEU A 87 15.04 -0.37 32.29
CA LEU A 87 15.21 0.92 31.61
C LEU A 87 15.00 0.79 30.10
N ILE A 88 15.63 -0.20 29.46
CA ILE A 88 15.44 -0.46 28.02
C ILE A 88 14.00 -0.89 27.76
N ARG A 89 13.43 -1.81 28.54
CA ARG A 89 12.09 -2.36 28.26
C ARG A 89 10.97 -1.35 28.49
N ALA A 90 10.96 -0.63 29.61
CA ALA A 90 9.88 0.31 29.92
C ALA A 90 9.82 1.46 28.93
N GLU A 91 10.99 1.96 28.52
CA GLU A 91 11.07 3.13 27.65
C GLU A 91 10.97 2.78 26.17
N LEU A 92 11.50 1.63 25.75
CA LEU A 92 11.30 1.11 24.40
C LEU A 92 9.82 0.78 24.13
N MET A 93 9.05 0.40 25.15
CA MET A 93 7.59 0.25 25.02
C MET A 93 6.86 1.60 24.84
N LYS A 94 7.44 2.72 25.26
CA LYS A 94 6.80 4.05 25.24
C LYS A 94 7.26 4.92 24.06
N GLN A 95 8.56 5.04 23.82
CA GLN A 95 9.12 5.93 22.80
C GLN A 95 9.04 5.35 21.41
N LEU A 96 9.26 4.04 21.29
CA LEU A 96 9.34 3.38 19.99
C LEU A 96 8.06 3.51 19.16
N PRO A 97 6.84 3.34 19.72
CA PRO A 97 5.61 3.52 18.95
C PRO A 97 5.45 4.95 18.45
N ILE A 98 5.76 5.94 19.29
CA ILE A 98 5.59 7.36 18.99
C ILE A 98 6.57 7.80 17.88
N MET A 99 7.84 7.41 18.00
CA MET A 99 8.87 7.74 17.01
C MET A 99 8.69 6.97 15.70
N ALA A 100 8.23 5.70 15.78
CA ALA A 100 7.87 4.93 14.60
C ALA A 100 6.68 5.55 13.86
N GLU A 101 5.65 6.01 14.57
CA GLU A 101 4.53 6.74 13.97
C GLU A 101 4.98 8.05 13.31
N ALA A 102 5.86 8.81 13.96
CA ALA A 102 6.43 10.02 13.37
C ALA A 102 7.19 9.72 12.06
N ALA A 103 8.02 8.67 12.06
CA ALA A 103 8.71 8.22 10.85
C ALA A 103 7.71 7.83 9.74
N GLN A 104 6.61 7.17 10.08
CA GLN A 104 5.54 6.84 9.13
C GLN A 104 4.88 8.11 8.55
N CYS A 105 4.53 9.09 9.38
CA CYS A 105 3.98 10.38 8.96
C CYS A 105 4.93 11.11 7.99
N ILE A 106 6.22 11.20 8.32
CA ILE A 106 7.24 11.85 7.49
C ILE A 106 7.33 11.21 6.10
N ARG A 107 7.33 9.86 6.04
CA ARG A 107 7.34 9.13 4.78
C ARG A 107 6.06 9.33 3.97
N ALA A 108 4.91 9.38 4.63
CA ALA A 108 3.63 9.64 3.97
C ALA A 108 3.64 10.99 3.24
N GLU A 109 4.27 12.00 3.83
CA GLU A 109 4.43 13.32 3.19
C GLU A 109 5.50 13.34 2.07
N GLY A 110 6.17 12.21 1.82
CA GLY A 110 7.14 12.03 0.76
C GLY A 110 8.56 12.47 1.11
N LEU A 111 8.87 12.68 2.39
CA LEU A 111 10.23 12.94 2.86
C LEU A 111 10.99 11.63 3.04
N LYS A 112 12.31 11.68 2.82
CA LYS A 112 13.18 10.53 3.10
C LYS A 112 13.48 10.42 4.60
N THR A 113 13.72 9.20 5.04
CA THR A 113 14.00 8.88 6.45
C THR A 113 15.28 8.06 6.56
N ALA A 114 16.11 8.36 7.54
CA ALA A 114 17.29 7.56 7.83
C ALA A 114 17.42 7.23 9.32
N LEU A 115 18.09 6.11 9.61
CA LEU A 115 18.46 5.71 10.96
C LEU A 115 19.98 5.67 11.08
N LEU A 116 20.53 6.40 12.05
CA LEU A 116 21.93 6.36 12.46
C LEU A 116 22.05 5.58 13.77
N SER A 117 22.77 4.45 13.74
CA SER A 117 22.98 3.59 14.92
C SER A 117 24.36 3.79 15.53
N SER A 118 24.40 3.78 16.85
CA SER A 118 25.60 3.94 17.68
C SER A 118 26.40 2.62 17.82
N PRO A 119 27.72 2.67 18.08
CA PRO A 119 28.53 1.47 18.29
C PRO A 119 28.07 0.70 19.54
N GLY A 120 28.00 -0.63 19.45
CA GLY A 120 27.64 -1.51 20.57
C GLY A 120 26.23 -2.11 20.54
N SER A 121 25.31 -1.58 19.72
CA SER A 121 23.93 -2.10 19.58
C SER A 121 23.86 -3.49 18.91
N GLY A 122 24.93 -3.92 18.23
CA GLY A 122 25.04 -5.21 17.55
C GLY A 122 23.93 -5.50 16.53
N GLY A 123 23.13 -4.50 16.16
CA GLY A 123 21.93 -4.63 15.31
C GLY A 123 20.85 -5.58 15.85
N ARG A 124 21.02 -6.18 17.03
CA ARG A 124 20.22 -7.32 17.52
C ARG A 124 19.17 -6.94 18.57
N PHE A 125 19.27 -5.77 19.17
CA PHE A 125 18.40 -5.37 20.29
C PHE A 125 17.11 -4.64 19.90
N LEU A 126 16.89 -4.37 18.62
CA LEU A 126 15.83 -3.44 18.21
C LEU A 126 14.70 -4.12 17.45
N PRO A 127 13.46 -4.14 17.99
CA PRO A 127 12.27 -4.50 17.24
C PRO A 127 11.83 -3.34 16.32
N LEU A 128 12.77 -2.69 15.63
CA LEU A 128 12.49 -1.63 14.68
C LEU A 128 12.21 -2.21 13.29
N ASP A 129 11.08 -1.84 12.71
CA ASP A 129 10.81 -2.15 11.31
C ASP A 129 11.75 -1.32 10.42
N ARG A 130 12.82 -1.96 9.92
CA ARG A 130 13.80 -1.35 9.00
C ARG A 130 13.14 -0.76 7.75
N ARG A 131 11.93 -1.19 7.38
CA ARG A 131 11.18 -0.66 6.24
C ARG A 131 10.74 0.80 6.43
N LEU A 132 10.81 1.31 7.66
CA LEU A 132 10.56 2.72 7.97
C LEU A 132 11.73 3.64 7.59
N PHE A 133 12.89 3.12 7.18
CA PHE A 133 14.04 3.96 6.85
C PHE A 133 14.53 3.66 5.42
N ASP A 134 14.73 4.70 4.63
CA ASP A 134 15.30 4.58 3.29
C ASP A 134 16.80 4.26 3.36
N VAL A 135 17.48 4.73 4.42
CA VAL A 135 18.89 4.52 4.67
C VAL A 135 19.09 4.14 6.13
N VAL A 136 19.88 3.10 6.38
CA VAL A 136 20.35 2.75 7.72
C VAL A 136 21.87 2.77 7.69
N VAL A 137 22.49 3.55 8.57
CA VAL A 137 23.94 3.65 8.71
C VAL A 137 24.32 3.15 10.10
N GLU A 138 25.07 2.04 10.12
CA GLU A 138 25.55 1.40 11.35
C GLU A 138 27.00 1.85 11.60
N SER A 139 27.21 2.75 12.56
CA SER A 139 28.51 3.38 12.88
C SER A 139 29.65 2.36 13.01
N CYS A 140 29.39 1.22 13.67
CA CYS A 140 30.39 0.17 13.88
C CYS A 140 30.84 -0.54 12.59
N ARG A 141 30.00 -0.59 11.55
CA ARG A 141 30.34 -1.26 10.28
C ARG A 141 31.06 -0.36 9.30
N GLU A 142 30.84 0.95 9.42
CA GLU A 142 31.46 1.95 8.56
C GLU A 142 32.80 2.45 9.12
N GLY A 143 33.19 2.00 10.33
CA GLY A 143 34.46 2.39 10.97
C GLY A 143 34.51 3.86 11.41
N MET A 144 33.36 4.55 11.44
CA MET A 144 33.22 5.96 11.82
C MET A 144 32.34 6.06 13.06
N CYS A 145 32.75 6.83 14.07
CA CYS A 145 31.99 7.01 15.30
C CYS A 145 31.38 8.41 15.39
N LEU A 146 30.15 8.52 15.89
CA LEU A 146 29.60 9.80 16.32
C LEU A 146 30.50 10.40 17.42
N PRO A 147 30.79 11.71 17.41
CA PRO A 147 30.18 12.77 16.60
C PRO A 147 30.91 13.12 15.28
N ASP A 148 31.72 12.23 14.69
CA ASP A 148 32.45 12.53 13.45
C ASP A 148 31.51 13.05 12.34
N PRO A 149 31.71 14.28 11.83
CA PRO A 149 30.91 14.83 10.73
C PRO A 149 30.86 13.94 9.47
N GLY A 150 31.84 13.07 9.27
CA GLY A 150 31.90 12.09 8.18
C GLY A 150 30.69 11.15 8.14
N ILE A 151 30.16 10.73 9.29
CA ILE A 151 29.03 9.80 9.34
C ILE A 151 27.73 10.44 8.81
N TYR A 152 27.52 11.72 9.10
CA TYR A 152 26.39 12.48 8.59
C TYR A 152 26.51 12.72 7.09
N ARG A 153 27.71 13.02 6.58
CA ARG A 153 27.94 13.15 5.13
C ARG A 153 27.62 11.86 4.39
N LEU A 154 28.07 10.72 4.89
CA LEU A 154 27.77 9.40 4.33
C LEU A 154 26.25 9.14 4.31
N CYS A 155 25.57 9.45 5.42
CA CYS A 155 24.11 9.30 5.51
C CYS A 155 23.39 10.17 4.47
N LEU A 156 23.78 11.44 4.33
CA LEU A 156 23.20 12.39 3.38
C LEU A 156 23.48 12.02 1.93
N GLU A 157 24.67 11.49 1.64
CA GLU A 157 25.04 10.98 0.31
C GLU A 157 24.16 9.78 -0.08
N ARG A 158 24.01 8.79 0.81
CA ARG A 158 23.12 7.64 0.60
C ARG A 158 21.66 8.08 0.42
N LEU A 159 21.23 9.12 1.14
CA LEU A 159 19.90 9.71 0.98
C LEU A 159 19.78 10.57 -0.29
N GLY A 160 20.87 11.00 -0.90
CA GLY A 160 20.86 11.93 -2.04
C GLY A 160 20.23 13.28 -1.71
N VAL A 161 20.53 13.85 -0.53
CA VAL A 161 20.01 15.15 -0.07
C VAL A 161 21.13 16.06 0.44
N ARG A 162 20.93 17.38 0.37
CA ARG A 162 21.89 18.36 0.90
C ARG A 162 21.72 18.54 2.42
N PRO A 163 22.78 18.90 3.17
CA PRO A 163 22.65 19.14 4.61
C PRO A 163 21.54 20.12 4.98
N GLN A 164 21.42 21.23 4.25
CA GLN A 164 20.41 22.29 4.51
C GLN A 164 18.96 21.83 4.24
N GLU A 165 18.79 20.67 3.61
CA GLU A 165 17.50 20.04 3.33
C GLU A 165 17.19 18.92 4.34
N SER A 166 17.98 18.75 5.38
CA SER A 166 17.84 17.68 6.36
C SER A 166 17.66 18.19 7.79
N ILE A 167 16.93 17.41 8.59
CA ILE A 167 16.78 17.59 10.03
C ILE A 167 17.33 16.35 10.72
N VAL A 168 18.13 16.50 11.77
CA VAL A 168 18.58 15.39 12.61
C VAL A 168 17.94 15.44 14.00
N LEU A 169 17.53 14.28 14.50
CA LEU A 169 17.04 14.08 15.86
C LEU A 169 18.05 13.25 16.65
N ASP A 170 18.54 13.80 17.77
CA ASP A 170 19.46 13.11 18.68
C ASP A 170 19.24 13.64 20.11
N SER A 171 19.49 12.80 21.12
CA SER A 171 19.53 13.19 22.52
C SER A 171 20.88 13.81 22.93
N SER A 172 21.95 13.59 22.17
CA SER A 172 23.29 14.11 22.42
C SER A 172 23.53 15.48 21.78
N SER A 173 23.77 16.51 22.61
CA SER A 173 24.12 17.86 22.13
C SER A 173 25.39 17.90 21.29
N GLN A 174 26.41 17.10 21.62
CA GLN A 174 27.66 17.04 20.86
C GLN A 174 27.46 16.51 19.44
N ASN A 175 26.56 15.52 19.29
CA ASN A 175 26.20 14.97 17.98
C ASN A 175 25.45 16.02 17.14
N LEU A 176 24.54 16.76 17.76
CA LEU A 176 23.80 17.83 17.10
C LEU A 176 24.71 18.98 16.68
N GLU A 177 25.69 19.37 17.50
CA GLU A 177 26.68 20.39 17.13
C GLU A 177 27.47 20.01 15.87
N ALA A 178 27.94 18.76 15.79
CA ALA A 178 28.63 18.26 14.61
C ALA A 178 27.74 18.25 13.35
N ALA A 179 26.46 17.90 13.48
CA ALA A 179 25.50 17.96 12.38
C ALA A 179 25.19 19.41 11.96
N ALA A 180 25.06 20.33 12.92
CA ALA A 180 24.83 21.75 12.68
C ALA A 180 26.01 22.40 11.95
N GLN A 181 27.26 21.99 12.24
CA GLN A 181 28.45 22.44 11.50
C GLN A 181 28.41 22.07 10.01
N LEU A 182 27.69 21.01 9.63
CA LEU A 182 27.46 20.65 8.23
C LEU A 182 26.31 21.45 7.59
N GLY A 183 25.58 22.23 8.37
CA GLY A 183 24.41 23.00 7.95
C GLY A 183 23.09 22.24 8.02
N MET A 184 23.03 21.13 8.76
CA MET A 184 21.78 20.42 9.05
C MET A 184 20.97 21.19 10.10
N LYS A 185 19.64 21.10 10.03
CA LYS A 185 18.78 21.51 11.15
C LYS A 185 18.83 20.43 12.23
N THR A 186 18.74 20.82 13.49
CA THR A 186 18.87 19.92 14.64
C THR A 186 17.64 20.03 15.52
N VAL A 187 17.20 18.91 16.07
CA VAL A 187 16.14 18.83 17.09
C VAL A 187 16.66 17.95 18.21
N LYS A 188 16.66 18.48 19.43
CA LYS A 188 17.16 17.74 20.60
C LYS A 188 16.05 16.89 21.21
N VAL A 189 16.29 15.60 21.38
CA VAL A 189 15.33 14.67 21.98
C VAL A 189 15.62 14.50 23.46
N ASP A 190 15.17 15.45 24.27
CA ASP A 190 15.11 15.30 25.73
C ASP A 190 13.76 14.67 26.17
N ASP A 191 12.68 15.11 25.53
CA ASP A 191 11.32 14.57 25.66
C ASP A 191 10.76 14.29 24.24
N PRO A 192 10.32 13.05 23.95
CA PRO A 192 9.78 12.68 22.64
C PRO A 192 8.64 13.59 22.16
N GLU A 193 7.74 13.99 23.06
CA GLU A 193 6.57 14.77 22.68
C GLU A 193 6.93 16.22 22.32
N ALA A 194 7.77 16.85 23.13
CA ALA A 194 8.29 18.19 22.85
C ALA A 194 9.14 18.21 21.57
N ALA A 195 10.01 17.21 21.38
CA ALA A 195 10.85 17.10 20.19
C ALA A 195 10.02 16.90 18.92
N LEU A 196 8.95 16.09 18.97
CA LEU A 196 8.03 15.95 17.83
C LEU A 196 7.27 17.24 17.55
N LYS A 197 6.85 18.01 18.56
CA LYS A 197 6.19 19.31 18.35
C LYS A 197 7.12 20.35 17.71
N GLU A 198 8.40 20.35 18.09
CA GLU A 198 9.43 21.15 17.43
C GLU A 198 9.64 20.70 15.98
N LEU A 199 9.71 19.38 15.75
CA LEU A 199 9.85 18.81 14.42
C LEU A 199 8.63 19.12 13.53
N GLU A 200 7.40 19.04 14.06
CA GLU A 200 6.15 19.45 13.39
C GLU A 200 6.22 20.91 12.94
N THR A 201 6.77 21.80 13.78
CA THR A 201 6.95 23.21 13.46
C THR A 201 7.93 23.40 12.29
N HIS A 202 9.00 22.61 12.24
CA HIS A 202 9.95 22.64 11.12
C HIS A 202 9.41 22.04 9.82
N LEU A 203 8.54 21.04 9.92
CA LEU A 203 8.02 20.27 8.79
C LEU A 203 6.72 20.86 8.21
N GLY A 204 5.91 21.51 9.06
CA GLY A 204 4.63 22.12 8.70
C GLY A 204 3.46 21.13 8.59
N PHE A 205 3.55 19.95 9.22
CA PHE A 205 2.49 18.94 9.25
C PHE A 205 2.56 18.12 10.55
N PRO A 206 1.42 17.56 11.02
CA PRO A 206 1.38 16.75 12.24
C PRO A 206 2.12 15.42 12.07
N LEU A 207 2.76 14.97 13.14
CA LEU A 207 3.52 13.71 13.20
C LEU A 207 2.80 12.61 13.98
N ARG A 208 1.55 12.86 14.39
CA ARG A 208 0.65 11.92 15.06
C ARG A 208 -0.62 11.67 14.26
N GLY A 209 -1.30 10.58 14.57
CA GLY A 209 -2.55 10.19 13.93
C GLY A 209 -2.32 9.64 12.52
N PHE A 210 -1.20 8.92 12.31
CA PHE A 210 -0.86 8.32 11.04
C PHE A 210 -1.98 7.40 10.57
N VAL A 211 -2.43 7.63 9.35
CA VAL A 211 -3.31 6.68 8.66
C VAL A 211 -2.56 6.15 7.45
N PRO A 212 -2.36 4.82 7.35
CA PRO A 212 -1.64 4.21 6.23
C PRO A 212 -2.14 4.72 4.88
N TYR A 213 -1.19 4.94 3.97
CA TYR A 213 -1.48 5.35 2.59
C TYR A 213 -2.12 6.74 2.45
N THR A 214 -1.89 7.65 3.41
CA THR A 214 -2.42 9.02 3.34
C THR A 214 -1.35 10.10 3.51
N ARG A 215 -1.50 11.21 2.79
CA ARG A 215 -0.68 12.42 2.83
C ARG A 215 -1.50 13.67 3.03
N SER A 216 -0.82 14.80 3.22
CA SER A 216 -1.42 16.11 3.10
C SER A 216 -1.99 16.32 1.71
N VAL A 217 -3.18 16.95 1.65
CA VAL A 217 -3.89 17.22 0.40
C VAL A 217 -2.98 17.98 -0.56
N ARG A 218 -2.87 17.48 -1.80
CA ARG A 218 -2.02 18.08 -2.83
C ARG A 218 -2.52 19.48 -3.20
N PRO A 219 -1.61 20.41 -3.54
CA PRO A 219 -1.99 21.72 -4.06
C PRO A 219 -2.91 21.63 -5.27
N GLY A 220 -3.99 22.39 -5.29
CA GLY A 220 -5.03 22.38 -6.33
C GLY A 220 -6.08 21.27 -6.17
N MET A 221 -6.01 20.48 -5.09
CA MET A 221 -6.99 19.44 -4.75
C MET A 221 -7.65 19.68 -3.39
N GLU A 222 -7.53 20.89 -2.87
CA GLU A 222 -8.18 21.32 -1.63
C GLU A 222 -9.70 21.27 -1.76
N ILE A 223 -10.37 20.99 -0.64
CA ILE A 223 -11.83 21.01 -0.58
C ILE A 223 -12.26 21.97 0.54
N PRO A 224 -13.41 22.66 0.38
CA PRO A 224 -13.92 23.55 1.41
C PRO A 224 -14.27 22.79 2.71
N LYS A 225 -13.37 22.85 3.71
CA LYS A 225 -13.52 22.10 4.98
C LYS A 225 -14.78 22.52 5.74
N ASP A 226 -15.09 23.82 5.79
CA ASP A 226 -16.25 24.32 6.52
C ASP A 226 -17.58 23.86 5.92
N GLN A 227 -17.66 23.77 4.59
CA GLN A 227 -18.87 23.28 3.91
C GLN A 227 -19.03 21.78 4.11
N LEU A 228 -17.92 21.03 4.01
CA LEU A 228 -17.92 19.60 4.31
C LEU A 228 -18.30 19.31 5.77
N GLN A 229 -17.77 20.08 6.71
CA GLN A 229 -18.08 19.93 8.13
C GLN A 229 -19.58 20.12 8.38
N LYS A 230 -20.18 21.21 7.90
CA LYS A 230 -21.63 21.45 8.02
C LYS A 230 -22.46 20.32 7.39
N TYR A 231 -22.04 19.83 6.22
CA TYR A 231 -22.70 18.71 5.57
C TYR A 231 -22.66 17.44 6.45
N LEU A 232 -21.51 17.11 7.02
CA LEU A 232 -21.35 15.94 7.89
C LEU A 232 -22.10 16.09 9.22
N GLU A 233 -22.15 17.28 9.80
CA GLU A 233 -22.94 17.58 11.00
C GLU A 233 -24.43 17.27 10.76
N ASN A 234 -24.97 17.73 9.63
CA ASN A 234 -26.36 17.47 9.24
C ASN A 234 -26.64 16.00 8.97
N VAL A 235 -25.76 15.32 8.22
CA VAL A 235 -25.97 13.94 7.78
C VAL A 235 -25.77 12.93 8.92
N LEU A 236 -24.78 13.17 9.77
CA LEU A 236 -24.42 12.25 10.85
C LEU A 236 -25.09 12.61 12.18
N GLY A 237 -25.71 13.79 12.29
CA GLY A 237 -26.34 14.28 13.52
C GLY A 237 -25.35 14.54 14.66
N ALA A 238 -24.07 14.72 14.37
CA ALA A 238 -22.99 14.86 15.36
C ALA A 238 -22.26 16.20 15.19
N HIS A 239 -21.90 16.83 16.30
CA HIS A 239 -21.32 18.18 16.32
C HIS A 239 -19.98 18.15 17.08
N PRO A 240 -18.91 17.62 16.47
CA PRO A 240 -17.62 17.52 17.13
C PRO A 240 -17.05 18.92 17.41
N THR A 241 -16.40 19.08 18.57
CA THR A 241 -15.79 20.35 18.97
C THR A 241 -14.47 20.61 18.22
N ALA A 242 -13.79 19.54 17.80
CA ALA A 242 -12.56 19.62 17.04
C ALA A 242 -12.82 19.88 15.55
N PRO A 243 -11.98 20.69 14.87
CA PRO A 243 -12.13 20.95 13.45
C PRO A 243 -11.90 19.69 12.61
N LEU A 244 -12.55 19.63 11.45
CA LEU A 244 -12.38 18.53 10.50
C LEU A 244 -10.93 18.43 9.99
N GLU A 245 -10.33 17.25 10.14
CA GLU A 245 -9.03 16.96 9.52
C GLU A 245 -9.22 16.24 8.19
N LEU A 246 -8.37 16.60 7.23
CA LEU A 246 -8.46 16.09 5.88
C LEU A 246 -7.07 15.66 5.40
N ARG A 247 -7.00 14.41 4.94
CA ARG A 247 -5.83 13.86 4.25
C ARG A 247 -6.26 13.30 2.90
N GLN A 248 -5.32 13.15 1.98
CA GLN A 248 -5.55 12.55 0.67
C GLN A 248 -4.87 11.19 0.62
N PHE A 249 -5.47 10.21 -0.05
CA PHE A 249 -4.82 8.91 -0.24
C PHE A 249 -3.63 9.00 -1.23
N ASP A 250 -2.55 8.30 -0.90
CA ASP A 250 -1.28 8.27 -1.63
C ASP A 250 -1.32 7.37 -2.86
N HIS A 251 -2.28 6.46 -2.92
CA HIS A 251 -2.33 5.36 -3.88
C HIS A 251 -3.68 5.28 -4.58
N GLY A 252 -3.62 4.75 -5.80
CA GLY A 252 -4.78 4.51 -6.65
C GLY A 252 -4.98 5.59 -7.71
N GLU A 253 -5.63 5.19 -8.80
CA GLU A 253 -6.06 6.06 -9.90
C GLU A 253 -7.02 7.19 -9.44
N SER A 254 -7.52 7.10 -8.20
CA SER A 254 -8.40 8.09 -7.60
C SER A 254 -7.61 9.21 -6.94
N THR A 255 -7.21 10.19 -7.74
CA THR A 255 -6.69 11.48 -7.26
C THR A 255 -7.71 12.26 -6.38
N ARG A 256 -8.93 11.75 -6.17
CA ARG A 256 -10.05 12.44 -5.50
C ARG A 256 -10.69 11.64 -4.34
N SER A 257 -9.94 10.70 -3.75
CA SER A 257 -10.33 10.03 -2.50
C SER A 257 -9.61 10.68 -1.32
N TYR A 258 -10.36 11.05 -0.31
CA TYR A 258 -9.88 11.77 0.86
C TYR A 258 -10.24 11.01 2.14
N LEU A 259 -9.30 10.97 3.08
CA LEU A 259 -9.58 10.59 4.45
C LEU A 259 -10.10 11.82 5.20
N VAL A 260 -11.24 11.68 5.86
CA VAL A 260 -11.87 12.71 6.68
C VAL A 260 -11.92 12.22 8.12
N ARG A 261 -11.29 12.95 9.04
CA ARG A 261 -11.47 12.74 10.49
C ARG A 261 -12.56 13.70 10.97
N PHE A 262 -13.64 13.15 11.50
CA PHE A 262 -14.79 13.90 12.00
C PHE A 262 -15.12 13.45 13.42
N GLY A 263 -14.61 14.19 14.41
CA GLY A 263 -14.55 13.73 15.79
C GLY A 263 -13.74 12.43 15.89
N ASP A 264 -14.30 11.40 16.52
CA ASP A 264 -13.67 10.08 16.65
C ASP A 264 -13.87 9.18 15.41
N ARG A 265 -14.61 9.64 14.40
CA ARG A 265 -14.92 8.85 13.20
C ARG A 265 -13.88 9.10 12.10
N LEU A 266 -13.37 8.00 11.54
CA LEU A 266 -12.56 8.02 10.31
C LEU A 266 -13.43 7.63 9.12
N LEU A 267 -13.56 8.55 8.17
CA LEU A 267 -14.41 8.43 7.00
C LEU A 267 -13.57 8.54 5.73
N VAL A 268 -14.07 7.96 4.64
CA VAL A 268 -13.52 8.16 3.30
C VAL A 268 -14.53 8.92 2.47
N LEU A 269 -14.09 10.04 1.91
CA LEU A 269 -14.85 10.86 0.98
C LEU A 269 -14.33 10.62 -0.43
N LYS A 270 -15.23 10.28 -1.36
CA LYS A 270 -14.90 10.09 -2.77
C LYS A 270 -15.66 11.10 -3.61
N LYS A 271 -14.92 11.99 -4.30
CA LYS A 271 -15.50 12.97 -5.22
C LYS A 271 -15.52 12.45 -6.64
N GLU A 272 -16.50 12.92 -7.40
CA GLU A 272 -16.55 12.67 -8.82
C GLU A 272 -15.37 13.34 -9.53
N LYS A 273 -14.91 12.71 -10.61
CA LYS A 273 -13.90 13.30 -11.48
C LYS A 273 -14.63 14.28 -12.40
N GLU A 274 -14.31 15.57 -12.31
CA GLU A 274 -14.72 16.53 -13.35
C GLU A 274 -14.23 15.99 -14.69
N PRO A 275 -15.06 15.98 -15.74
CA PRO A 275 -14.58 15.57 -17.04
C PRO A 275 -13.66 16.66 -17.60
N PRO A 276 -12.41 16.36 -18.00
CA PRO A 276 -11.69 17.18 -18.94
C PRO A 276 -11.62 16.39 -20.24
N ASP A 277 -12.59 16.58 -21.14
CA ASP A 277 -12.51 16.19 -22.56
C ASP A 277 -11.65 14.94 -22.85
N SER A 278 -11.99 13.82 -22.20
CA SER A 278 -11.24 12.57 -22.31
C SER A 278 -12.04 11.59 -23.16
N PRO A 279 -11.47 11.06 -24.25
CA PRO A 279 -12.15 10.12 -25.16
C PRO A 279 -12.37 8.71 -24.58
N CYS A 280 -12.02 8.50 -23.31
CA CYS A 280 -12.25 7.24 -22.60
C CYS A 280 -13.61 7.35 -21.90
N PRO A 281 -14.53 6.37 -22.03
CA PRO A 281 -15.85 6.49 -21.43
C PRO A 281 -15.70 6.77 -19.93
N SER A 282 -16.38 7.82 -19.49
CA SER A 282 -16.61 8.10 -18.08
C SER A 282 -17.10 6.81 -17.44
N GLY A 283 -16.28 6.21 -16.58
CA GLY A 283 -16.78 5.19 -15.65
C GLY A 283 -18.02 5.74 -14.94
N PRO A 284 -18.96 4.88 -14.51
CA PRO A 284 -20.19 5.32 -13.89
C PRO A 284 -20.00 6.38 -12.82
N SER A 285 -20.99 7.27 -12.79
CA SER A 285 -21.01 8.41 -11.89
C SER A 285 -20.94 7.96 -10.43
N VAL A 286 -20.45 8.85 -9.56
CA VAL A 286 -20.40 8.63 -8.11
C VAL A 286 -21.72 8.10 -7.54
N PRO A 287 -22.91 8.59 -7.95
CA PRO A 287 -24.20 8.04 -7.54
C PRO A 287 -24.39 6.55 -7.87
N ARG A 288 -23.97 6.10 -9.05
CA ARG A 288 -24.08 4.67 -9.44
C ARG A 288 -23.17 3.79 -8.59
N GLU A 289 -21.95 4.23 -8.32
CA GLU A 289 -21.05 3.51 -7.41
C GLU A 289 -21.62 3.43 -5.99
N TYR A 290 -22.15 4.54 -5.45
CA TYR A 290 -22.81 4.56 -4.14
C TYR A 290 -23.97 3.57 -4.06
N ARG A 291 -24.83 3.52 -5.10
CA ARG A 291 -25.96 2.60 -5.17
C ARG A 291 -25.50 1.13 -5.15
N VAL A 292 -24.48 0.79 -5.93
CA VAL A 292 -23.89 -0.55 -5.96
C VAL A 292 -23.34 -0.93 -4.59
N LEU A 293 -22.51 -0.07 -3.98
CA LEU A 293 -21.95 -0.31 -2.65
C LEU A 293 -23.05 -0.52 -1.58
N LYS A 294 -24.09 0.31 -1.60
CA LYS A 294 -25.21 0.21 -0.66
C LYS A 294 -25.94 -1.13 -0.79
N ALA A 295 -26.24 -1.55 -2.03
CA ALA A 295 -26.92 -2.81 -2.30
C ALA A 295 -26.06 -4.03 -1.90
N LEU A 296 -24.77 -4.01 -2.25
CA LEU A 296 -23.83 -5.07 -1.91
C LEU A 296 -23.65 -5.22 -0.39
N SER A 297 -23.52 -4.09 0.32
CA SER A 297 -23.44 -4.07 1.78
C SER A 297 -24.71 -4.65 2.41
N GLY A 298 -25.90 -4.27 1.92
CA GLY A 298 -27.19 -4.81 2.37
C GLY A 298 -27.35 -6.31 2.10
N ALA A 299 -26.73 -6.83 1.04
CA ALA A 299 -26.68 -8.25 0.71
C ALA A 299 -25.58 -9.03 1.47
N GLY A 300 -24.84 -8.36 2.36
CA GLY A 300 -23.79 -8.97 3.19
C GLY A 300 -22.46 -9.22 2.47
N VAL A 301 -22.26 -8.70 1.26
CA VAL A 301 -20.95 -8.71 0.58
C VAL A 301 -20.00 -7.78 1.35
N PRO A 302 -18.74 -8.19 1.62
CA PRO A 302 -17.79 -7.35 2.34
C PRO A 302 -17.37 -6.17 1.45
N VAL A 303 -18.04 -5.03 1.59
CA VAL A 303 -17.73 -3.75 0.96
C VAL A 303 -17.80 -2.64 2.02
N PRO A 304 -17.16 -1.48 1.80
CA PRO A 304 -17.27 -0.37 2.74
C PRO A 304 -18.71 0.09 2.93
N SER A 305 -19.10 0.33 4.19
CA SER A 305 -20.40 0.90 4.53
C SER A 305 -20.50 2.33 4.03
N VAL A 306 -21.35 2.56 3.02
CA VAL A 306 -21.63 3.91 2.53
C VAL A 306 -22.64 4.61 3.45
N LEU A 307 -22.33 5.85 3.82
CA LEU A 307 -23.10 6.62 4.80
C LEU A 307 -24.06 7.59 4.09
N ALA A 308 -23.54 8.39 3.16
CA ALA A 308 -24.34 9.39 2.47
C ALA A 308 -23.80 9.75 1.10
N LEU A 309 -24.71 10.14 0.21
CA LEU A 309 -24.45 10.66 -1.13
C LEU A 309 -24.92 12.12 -1.18
N CYS A 310 -24.07 13.01 -1.65
CA CYS A 310 -24.41 14.38 -1.99
C CYS A 310 -24.31 14.56 -3.50
N GLU A 311 -25.45 14.80 -4.14
CA GLU A 311 -25.51 15.13 -5.57
C GLU A 311 -25.47 16.66 -5.81
N ASP A 312 -25.62 17.46 -4.76
CA ASP A 312 -25.55 18.91 -4.85
C ASP A 312 -24.11 19.39 -5.04
N THR A 313 -23.82 19.87 -6.26
CA THR A 313 -22.53 20.42 -6.64
C THR A 313 -22.18 21.71 -5.91
N SER A 314 -23.16 22.41 -5.30
CA SER A 314 -22.90 23.65 -4.57
C SER A 314 -21.99 23.45 -3.34
N THR A 315 -21.95 22.24 -2.77
CA THR A 315 -21.20 21.94 -1.54
C THR A 315 -19.71 21.72 -1.80
N LEU A 316 -19.33 20.96 -2.83
CA LEU A 316 -17.91 20.62 -3.10
C LEU A 316 -17.52 20.78 -4.58
N GLY A 317 -18.34 21.44 -5.40
CA GLY A 317 -18.16 21.61 -6.84
C GLY A 317 -18.52 20.39 -7.69
N THR A 318 -18.63 19.21 -7.09
CA THR A 318 -18.93 17.93 -7.75
C THR A 318 -19.71 17.02 -6.81
N PRO A 319 -20.52 16.07 -7.34
CA PRO A 319 -21.12 15.02 -6.54
C PRO A 319 -20.06 14.22 -5.79
N PHE A 320 -20.39 13.77 -4.58
CA PHE A 320 -19.51 12.97 -3.75
C PHE A 320 -20.31 12.06 -2.83
N TYR A 321 -19.68 10.98 -2.37
CA TYR A 321 -20.22 10.17 -1.29
C TYR A 321 -19.20 10.00 -0.17
N VAL A 322 -19.71 9.67 1.01
CA VAL A 322 -18.94 9.39 2.22
C VAL A 322 -19.21 7.97 2.68
N MET A 323 -18.16 7.26 3.04
CA MET A 323 -18.21 5.89 3.56
C MET A 323 -17.32 5.73 4.78
N GLU A 324 -17.47 4.64 5.51
CA GLU A 324 -16.60 4.30 6.63
C GLU A 324 -15.22 3.84 6.15
N LEU A 325 -14.18 4.20 6.90
CA LEU A 325 -12.85 3.68 6.66
C LEU A 325 -12.78 2.20 7.09
N CYS A 326 -12.54 1.30 6.14
CA CYS A 326 -12.25 -0.09 6.44
C CYS A 326 -10.78 -0.23 6.87
N ALA A 327 -10.53 -0.29 8.19
CA ALA A 327 -9.20 -0.42 8.74
C ALA A 327 -8.62 -1.84 8.50
N GLY A 328 -7.72 -1.96 7.53
CA GLY A 328 -7.06 -3.22 7.21
C GLY A 328 -5.85 -3.05 6.30
N ARG A 329 -5.28 -4.16 5.84
CA ARG A 329 -4.09 -4.20 5.00
C ARG A 329 -4.49 -4.32 3.54
N VAL A 330 -3.91 -3.48 2.68
CA VAL A 330 -4.08 -3.60 1.22
C VAL A 330 -2.78 -4.16 0.62
N PRO A 331 -2.77 -5.41 0.11
CA PRO A 331 -1.55 -5.99 -0.44
C PRO A 331 -1.11 -5.30 -1.72
N ARG A 332 0.14 -4.81 -1.75
CA ARG A 332 0.73 -4.22 -2.97
C ARG A 332 1.28 -5.25 -3.95
N ALA A 333 1.63 -6.43 -3.46
CA ALA A 333 2.22 -7.49 -4.26
C ALA A 333 1.38 -8.75 -4.12
N VAL A 334 1.04 -9.36 -5.25
CA VAL A 334 0.29 -10.61 -5.33
C VAL A 334 1.07 -11.81 -4.75
N SER A 335 2.39 -11.69 -4.60
CA SER A 335 3.22 -12.67 -3.91
C SER A 335 3.07 -12.67 -2.39
N LEU A 336 2.37 -11.69 -1.81
CA LEU A 336 2.08 -11.55 -0.38
C LEU A 336 3.33 -11.75 0.51
N PRO A 337 4.46 -11.07 0.25
CA PRO A 337 5.74 -11.37 0.88
C PRO A 337 5.76 -11.09 2.39
N ALA A 338 4.86 -10.23 2.88
CA ALA A 338 4.70 -9.93 4.29
C ALA A 338 4.00 -11.05 5.08
N LEU A 339 3.42 -12.05 4.40
CA LEU A 339 2.71 -13.16 5.03
C LEU A 339 3.58 -14.43 5.08
N PRO A 340 3.45 -15.23 6.16
CA PRO A 340 3.89 -16.61 6.21
C PRO A 340 3.33 -17.45 5.05
N ARG A 341 4.11 -18.44 4.59
CA ARG A 341 3.78 -19.29 3.42
C ARG A 341 2.40 -19.96 3.54
N ASP A 342 2.08 -20.49 4.71
CA ASP A 342 0.84 -21.18 5.05
C ASP A 342 -0.39 -20.25 5.02
N GLN A 343 -0.20 -18.95 5.27
CA GLN A 343 -1.28 -17.96 5.20
C GLN A 343 -1.62 -17.51 3.77
N ARG A 344 -0.67 -17.61 2.82
CA ARG A 344 -0.88 -17.10 1.45
C ARG A 344 -1.95 -17.88 0.70
N ALA A 345 -1.93 -19.21 0.78
CA ALA A 345 -2.99 -20.05 0.21
C ALA A 345 -4.37 -19.72 0.82
N ALA A 346 -4.43 -19.45 2.13
CA ALA A 346 -5.66 -19.06 2.80
C ALA A 346 -6.17 -17.69 2.30
N CYS A 347 -5.28 -16.72 2.06
CA CYS A 347 -5.66 -15.45 1.45
C CYS A 347 -6.26 -15.64 0.06
N TYR A 348 -5.62 -16.42 -0.83
CA TYR A 348 -6.16 -16.71 -2.17
C TYR A 348 -7.52 -17.40 -2.11
N ARG A 349 -7.72 -18.31 -1.15
CA ARG A 349 -9.03 -18.92 -0.89
C ARG A 349 -10.06 -17.87 -0.50
N ALA A 350 -9.73 -16.97 0.42
CA ALA A 350 -10.61 -15.88 0.84
C ALA A 350 -10.97 -14.95 -0.33
N VAL A 351 -10.03 -14.67 -1.23
CA VAL A 351 -10.29 -13.91 -2.46
C VAL A 351 -11.30 -14.63 -3.34
N SER A 352 -11.07 -15.92 -3.65
CA SER A 352 -11.98 -16.69 -4.50
C SER A 352 -13.38 -16.80 -3.90
N HIS A 353 -13.47 -16.91 -2.57
CA HIS A 353 -14.72 -16.97 -1.83
C HIS A 353 -15.49 -15.65 -1.92
N VAL A 354 -14.83 -14.50 -1.70
CA VAL A 354 -15.49 -13.20 -1.84
C VAL A 354 -15.94 -12.93 -3.27
N LEU A 355 -15.13 -13.29 -4.27
CA LEU A 355 -15.52 -13.16 -5.67
C LEU A 355 -16.77 -14.00 -5.98
N ALA A 356 -16.81 -15.24 -5.50
CA ALA A 356 -18.00 -16.09 -5.64
C ALA A 356 -19.23 -15.52 -4.92
N ARG A 357 -19.06 -14.91 -3.74
CA ARG A 357 -20.16 -14.24 -3.03
C ARG A 357 -20.74 -13.06 -3.80
N ILE A 358 -19.90 -12.27 -4.47
CA ILE A 358 -20.36 -11.18 -5.36
C ILE A 358 -21.19 -11.77 -6.51
N HIS A 359 -20.68 -12.81 -7.17
CA HIS A 359 -21.33 -13.41 -8.34
C HIS A 359 -22.54 -14.29 -8.02
N SER A 360 -22.74 -14.67 -6.75
CA SER A 360 -23.90 -15.44 -6.27
C SER A 360 -25.04 -14.60 -5.75
N LEU A 361 -24.92 -13.27 -5.82
CA LEU A 361 -25.91 -12.33 -5.30
C LEU A 361 -27.22 -12.37 -6.10
N ASP A 362 -28.35 -12.39 -5.40
CA ASP A 362 -29.67 -12.24 -6.01
C ASP A 362 -29.90 -10.78 -6.43
N LEU A 363 -29.86 -10.54 -7.74
CA LEU A 363 -30.02 -9.21 -8.34
C LEU A 363 -31.36 -8.57 -7.99
N GLY A 364 -32.43 -9.37 -7.89
CA GLY A 364 -33.77 -8.90 -7.56
C GLY A 364 -33.86 -8.46 -6.11
N ALA A 365 -33.45 -9.34 -5.19
CA ALA A 365 -33.44 -9.04 -3.77
C ALA A 365 -32.55 -7.83 -3.41
N ALA A 366 -31.44 -7.65 -4.14
CA ALA A 366 -30.53 -6.51 -3.94
C ALA A 366 -30.96 -5.22 -4.66
N GLY A 367 -32.00 -5.25 -5.51
CA GLY A 367 -32.44 -4.07 -6.27
C GLY A 367 -31.42 -3.58 -7.30
N LEU A 368 -30.69 -4.51 -7.93
CA LEU A 368 -29.62 -4.25 -8.91
C LEU A 368 -29.96 -4.73 -10.33
N GLN A 369 -31.20 -5.17 -10.58
CA GLN A 369 -31.62 -5.63 -11.92
C GLN A 369 -31.52 -4.53 -12.98
N ASP A 370 -31.70 -3.27 -12.62
CA ASP A 370 -31.64 -2.11 -13.52
C ASP A 370 -30.22 -1.51 -13.66
N LEU A 371 -29.18 -2.20 -13.17
CA LEU A 371 -27.80 -1.72 -13.25
C LEU A 371 -27.23 -1.70 -14.68
N GLY A 372 -27.85 -2.43 -15.61
CA GLY A 372 -27.49 -2.48 -17.03
C GLY A 372 -28.45 -3.37 -17.84
N GLU A 373 -28.16 -3.51 -19.13
CA GLU A 373 -28.88 -4.46 -19.99
C GLU A 373 -28.53 -5.90 -19.62
N HIS A 374 -29.48 -6.82 -19.82
CA HIS A 374 -29.30 -8.24 -19.57
C HIS A 374 -28.92 -8.96 -20.87
N GLY A 375 -27.95 -9.87 -20.79
CA GLY A 375 -27.46 -10.64 -21.94
C GLY A 375 -26.48 -9.86 -22.83
N ASN A 376 -25.81 -10.58 -23.73
CA ASN A 376 -24.84 -10.06 -24.71
C ASN A 376 -23.70 -9.18 -24.13
N TYR A 377 -23.37 -9.37 -22.85
CA TYR A 377 -22.38 -8.55 -22.15
C TYR A 377 -21.03 -8.65 -22.83
N ILE A 378 -20.59 -9.87 -23.15
CA ILE A 378 -19.26 -10.09 -23.72
C ILE A 378 -19.15 -9.45 -25.11
N GLU A 379 -20.16 -9.61 -25.97
CA GLU A 379 -20.24 -9.00 -27.30
C GLU A 379 -20.13 -7.46 -27.21
N GLN A 380 -20.95 -6.86 -26.34
CA GLN A 380 -20.95 -5.41 -26.11
C GLN A 380 -19.59 -4.92 -25.60
N GLN A 381 -18.96 -5.69 -24.70
CA GLN A 381 -17.63 -5.35 -24.21
C GLN A 381 -16.57 -5.49 -25.30
N VAL A 382 -16.57 -6.56 -26.09
CA VAL A 382 -15.63 -6.74 -27.22
C VAL A 382 -15.72 -5.56 -28.19
N GLU A 383 -16.94 -5.15 -28.56
CA GLU A 383 -17.15 -3.99 -29.43
C GLU A 383 -16.65 -2.69 -28.78
N THR A 384 -16.99 -2.47 -27.51
CA THR A 384 -16.58 -1.28 -26.75
C THR A 384 -15.07 -1.16 -26.65
N TRP A 385 -14.37 -2.23 -26.25
CA TRP A 385 -12.92 -2.24 -26.10
C TRP A 385 -12.20 -2.15 -27.45
N THR A 386 -12.80 -2.67 -28.52
CA THR A 386 -12.29 -2.47 -29.89
C THR A 386 -12.35 -1.00 -30.30
N LYS A 387 -13.49 -0.32 -30.06
CA LYS A 387 -13.63 1.11 -30.32
C LYS A 387 -12.63 1.93 -29.49
N GLN A 388 -12.45 1.57 -28.23
CA GLN A 388 -11.48 2.23 -27.36
C GLN A 388 -10.03 2.05 -27.84
N TYR A 389 -9.65 0.84 -28.26
CA TYR A 389 -8.34 0.58 -28.85
C TYR A 389 -8.06 1.52 -30.01
N ARG A 390 -9.00 1.62 -30.96
CA ARG A 390 -8.88 2.53 -32.12
C ARG A 390 -8.75 4.00 -31.71
N ALA A 391 -9.45 4.42 -30.65
CA ALA A 391 -9.37 5.80 -30.16
C ALA A 391 -8.03 6.13 -29.50
N VAL A 392 -7.37 5.13 -28.89
CA VAL A 392 -6.12 5.31 -28.15
C VAL A 392 -4.88 4.78 -28.87
N GLU A 393 -5.04 4.26 -30.09
CA GLU A 393 -3.97 3.69 -30.90
C GLU A 393 -2.81 4.70 -31.07
N THR A 394 -1.58 4.25 -30.77
CA THR A 394 -0.37 5.04 -31.01
C THR A 394 0.49 4.44 -32.11
N HIS A 395 0.43 3.12 -32.29
CA HIS A 395 1.06 2.35 -33.34
C HIS A 395 0.27 1.03 -33.52
N VAL A 396 0.47 0.37 -34.66
CA VAL A 396 -0.22 -0.88 -34.96
C VAL A 396 0.45 -2.02 -34.21
N ILE A 397 -0.31 -2.74 -33.37
CA ILE A 397 0.12 -3.95 -32.68
C ILE A 397 -0.48 -5.17 -33.42
N PRO A 398 0.32 -5.99 -34.13
CA PRO A 398 -0.22 -7.09 -34.95
C PRO A 398 -1.09 -8.09 -34.18
N ALA A 399 -0.75 -8.40 -32.92
CA ALA A 399 -1.58 -9.25 -32.07
C ALA A 399 -2.97 -8.65 -31.80
N MET A 400 -3.05 -7.34 -31.57
CA MET A 400 -4.34 -6.66 -31.36
C MET A 400 -5.22 -6.73 -32.60
N GLU A 401 -4.64 -6.56 -33.79
CA GLU A 401 -5.38 -6.70 -35.05
C GLU A 401 -5.98 -8.11 -35.21
N ARG A 402 -5.21 -9.15 -34.88
CA ARG A 402 -5.69 -10.53 -34.90
C ARG A 402 -6.79 -10.75 -33.86
N LEU A 403 -6.64 -10.23 -32.65
CA LEU A 403 -7.63 -10.33 -31.58
C LEU A 403 -8.95 -9.61 -31.92
N ILE A 404 -8.88 -8.44 -32.54
CA ILE A 404 -10.06 -7.66 -32.98
C ILE A 404 -10.89 -8.45 -33.98
N GLN A 405 -10.25 -9.26 -34.84
CA GLN A 405 -10.96 -10.15 -35.76
C GLN A 405 -11.44 -11.44 -35.07
N TRP A 406 -10.66 -11.98 -34.15
CA TRP A 406 -10.92 -13.28 -33.52
C TRP A 406 -12.01 -13.23 -32.44
N LEU A 407 -11.97 -12.24 -31.53
CA LEU A 407 -12.85 -12.15 -30.37
C LEU A 407 -14.35 -12.15 -30.74
N PRO A 408 -14.82 -11.37 -31.73
CA PRO A 408 -16.25 -11.38 -32.10
C PRO A 408 -16.76 -12.73 -32.61
N LEU A 409 -15.86 -13.58 -33.13
CA LEU A 409 -16.21 -14.87 -33.74
C LEU A 409 -16.19 -16.04 -32.74
N HIS A 410 -15.69 -15.83 -31.52
CA HIS A 410 -15.45 -16.88 -30.53
C HIS A 410 -16.11 -16.60 -29.18
N VAL A 411 -17.11 -15.71 -29.17
CA VAL A 411 -17.86 -15.37 -27.96
C VAL A 411 -18.57 -16.62 -27.39
N PRO A 412 -18.56 -16.82 -26.05
CA PRO A 412 -19.25 -17.94 -25.42
C PRO A 412 -20.75 -17.99 -25.78
N GLU A 413 -21.25 -19.18 -26.11
CA GLU A 413 -22.67 -19.38 -26.47
C GLU A 413 -23.62 -19.14 -25.28
N SER A 414 -23.17 -19.43 -24.07
CA SER A 414 -23.94 -19.21 -22.84
C SER A 414 -23.25 -18.19 -21.94
N GLN A 415 -24.01 -17.19 -21.48
CA GLN A 415 -23.54 -16.18 -20.53
C GLN A 415 -24.47 -16.15 -19.32
N LYS A 416 -23.89 -16.02 -18.13
CA LYS A 416 -24.66 -15.80 -16.90
C LYS A 416 -24.64 -14.31 -16.57
N THR A 417 -25.78 -13.73 -16.22
CA THR A 417 -25.83 -12.32 -15.78
C THR A 417 -25.68 -12.24 -14.26
N THR A 418 -24.58 -11.66 -13.80
CA THR A 418 -24.28 -11.42 -12.38
C THR A 418 -23.74 -10.00 -12.20
N VAL A 419 -23.64 -9.51 -10.96
CA VAL A 419 -22.86 -8.28 -10.71
C VAL A 419 -21.40 -8.60 -10.96
N VAL A 420 -20.78 -7.95 -11.93
CA VAL A 420 -19.34 -7.98 -12.15
C VAL A 420 -18.72 -6.70 -11.59
N HIS A 421 -17.61 -6.83 -10.90
CA HIS A 421 -16.78 -5.75 -10.39
C HIS A 421 -16.07 -4.99 -11.52
N GLY A 422 -15.62 -5.69 -12.57
CA GLY A 422 -15.03 -5.10 -13.78
C GLY A 422 -13.52 -4.85 -13.72
N ASP A 423 -12.95 -4.66 -12.53
CA ASP A 423 -11.50 -4.58 -12.27
C ASP A 423 -11.11 -5.28 -10.95
N PHE A 424 -11.55 -6.53 -10.78
CA PHE A 424 -11.31 -7.28 -9.53
C PHE A 424 -9.85 -7.70 -9.41
N ARG A 425 -9.14 -7.18 -8.41
CA ARG A 425 -7.70 -7.38 -8.21
C ARG A 425 -7.33 -7.45 -6.73
N MET A 426 -6.20 -8.08 -6.42
CA MET A 426 -5.69 -8.22 -5.04
C MET A 426 -5.43 -6.87 -4.35
N ASP A 427 -4.98 -5.86 -5.09
CA ASP A 427 -4.72 -4.50 -4.59
C ASP A 427 -6.00 -3.68 -4.37
N HIS A 428 -7.17 -4.24 -4.70
CA HIS A 428 -8.49 -3.68 -4.38
C HIS A 428 -9.14 -4.35 -3.17
N LEU A 429 -8.44 -5.26 -2.48
CA LEU A 429 -8.95 -5.98 -1.33
C LEU A 429 -8.32 -5.47 -0.04
N VAL A 430 -9.17 -5.13 0.93
CA VAL A 430 -8.75 -4.83 2.29
C VAL A 430 -8.79 -6.13 3.08
N PHE A 431 -7.64 -6.62 3.52
CA PHE A 431 -7.52 -7.80 4.38
C PHE A 431 -7.49 -7.42 5.85
N HIS A 432 -7.94 -8.34 6.70
CA HIS A 432 -7.73 -8.26 8.12
C HIS A 432 -6.22 -8.19 8.46
N PRO A 433 -5.81 -7.38 9.46
CA PRO A 433 -4.41 -7.27 9.88
C PRO A 433 -3.74 -8.60 10.24
N ASP A 434 -4.46 -9.49 10.90
CA ASP A 434 -3.88 -10.74 11.43
C ASP A 434 -4.52 -12.03 10.88
N ARG A 435 -5.57 -11.91 10.05
CA ARG A 435 -6.35 -13.06 9.57
C ARG A 435 -6.41 -13.07 8.05
N PRO A 436 -6.45 -14.24 7.39
CA PRO A 436 -6.60 -14.37 5.94
C PRO A 436 -8.07 -14.16 5.54
N GLU A 437 -8.61 -13.00 5.86
CA GLU A 437 -10.01 -12.62 5.65
C GLU A 437 -10.08 -11.29 4.90
N VAL A 438 -10.96 -11.20 3.90
CA VAL A 438 -11.23 -9.97 3.16
C VAL A 438 -12.34 -9.21 3.88
N LEU A 439 -11.99 -8.03 4.40
CA LEU A 439 -12.91 -7.13 5.10
C LEU A 439 -13.72 -6.26 4.13
N ALA A 440 -13.11 -5.85 3.01
CA ALA A 440 -13.78 -5.01 2.03
C ALA A 440 -13.20 -5.19 0.62
N VAL A 441 -14.08 -5.17 -0.38
CA VAL A 441 -13.75 -5.01 -1.81
C VAL A 441 -13.93 -3.54 -2.18
N LEU A 442 -12.85 -2.93 -2.69
CA LEU A 442 -12.80 -1.54 -3.16
C LEU A 442 -12.84 -1.51 -4.69
N GLY A 443 -13.06 -0.33 -5.29
CA GLY A 443 -12.84 -0.16 -6.75
C GLY A 443 -14.04 -0.40 -7.65
N TRP A 444 -15.27 -0.25 -7.13
CA TRP A 444 -16.54 -0.51 -7.83
C TRP A 444 -16.90 0.46 -8.96
N ARG A 445 -15.96 1.29 -9.41
CA ARG A 445 -16.17 2.23 -10.52
C ARG A 445 -16.50 1.52 -11.82
N PHE A 446 -16.14 0.25 -12.03
CA PHE A 446 -16.43 -0.44 -13.29
C PHE A 446 -17.54 -1.48 -13.15
N ALA A 447 -18.32 -1.40 -12.07
CA ALA A 447 -19.37 -2.35 -11.79
C ALA A 447 -20.44 -2.36 -12.89
N ALA A 448 -20.84 -3.56 -13.31
CA ALA A 448 -21.86 -3.78 -14.33
C ALA A 448 -22.60 -5.09 -14.09
N LEU A 449 -23.61 -5.36 -14.91
CA LEU A 449 -24.18 -6.71 -15.04
C LEU A 449 -23.46 -7.42 -16.19
N GLY A 450 -22.94 -8.62 -15.94
CA GLY A 450 -22.15 -9.34 -16.92
C GLY A 450 -21.78 -10.75 -16.52
N ASP A 451 -20.98 -11.38 -17.38
CA ASP A 451 -20.49 -12.74 -17.18
C ASP A 451 -19.43 -12.79 -16.06
N PRO A 452 -19.64 -13.58 -14.99
CA PRO A 452 -18.74 -13.63 -13.85
C PRO A 452 -17.34 -14.15 -14.19
N PHE A 453 -17.17 -14.93 -15.26
CA PHE A 453 -15.87 -15.45 -15.66
C PHE A 453 -14.96 -14.36 -16.21
N CYS A 454 -15.49 -13.22 -16.67
CA CYS A 454 -14.67 -12.07 -17.03
C CYS A 454 -13.87 -11.52 -15.83
N ASP A 455 -14.50 -11.44 -14.66
CA ASP A 455 -13.82 -11.02 -13.44
C ASP A 455 -12.83 -12.07 -12.91
N LEU A 456 -13.20 -13.36 -13.00
CA LEU A 456 -12.29 -14.44 -12.63
C LEU A 456 -11.04 -14.43 -13.52
N ALA A 457 -11.19 -14.27 -14.83
CA ALA A 457 -10.08 -14.19 -15.77
C ALA A 457 -9.22 -12.95 -15.48
N ASN A 458 -9.82 -11.78 -15.23
CA ASN A 458 -9.09 -10.57 -14.83
C ASN A 458 -8.27 -10.80 -13.55
N SER A 459 -8.83 -11.50 -12.56
CA SER A 459 -8.13 -11.89 -11.34
C SER A 459 -6.98 -12.88 -11.60
N CYS A 460 -7.15 -13.81 -12.54
CA CYS A 460 -6.14 -14.82 -12.89
C CYS A 460 -4.96 -14.25 -13.69
N MET A 461 -5.12 -13.11 -14.37
CA MET A 461 -4.07 -12.52 -15.22
C MET A 461 -2.74 -12.34 -14.49
N THR A 462 -2.76 -12.04 -13.18
CA THR A 462 -1.55 -11.81 -12.39
C THR A 462 -0.62 -13.02 -12.37
N HIS A 463 -1.12 -14.24 -12.59
CA HIS A 463 -0.29 -15.45 -12.66
C HIS A 463 0.59 -15.49 -13.92
N PHE A 464 0.25 -14.75 -14.97
CA PHE A 464 0.96 -14.76 -16.25
C PHE A 464 1.75 -13.46 -16.51
N LEU A 465 1.59 -12.44 -15.66
CA LEU A 465 2.35 -11.19 -15.75
C LEU A 465 3.69 -11.28 -14.99
N PRO A 466 4.75 -10.57 -15.43
CA PRO A 466 6.02 -10.51 -14.72
C PRO A 466 5.90 -9.89 -13.31
N PRO A 467 6.74 -10.29 -12.32
CA PRO A 467 6.70 -9.75 -10.95
C PRO A 467 6.94 -8.23 -10.83
N HIS A 468 7.73 -7.70 -11.76
CA HIS A 468 8.09 -6.28 -11.83
C HIS A 468 7.37 -5.55 -12.97
N PHE A 469 6.27 -6.10 -13.49
CA PHE A 469 5.49 -5.47 -14.53
C PHE A 469 4.90 -4.14 -14.05
N SER A 470 5.13 -3.10 -14.85
CA SER A 470 4.93 -1.67 -14.51
C SER A 470 3.50 -1.34 -14.09
N ALA A 471 2.51 -1.94 -14.76
CA ALA A 471 1.10 -1.67 -14.55
C ALA A 471 0.43 -2.52 -13.48
N ARG A 472 0.81 -3.80 -13.36
CA ARG A 472 0.24 -4.77 -12.40
C ARG A 472 1.29 -5.83 -12.07
N ARG A 473 1.71 -5.93 -10.81
CA ARG A 473 2.69 -6.96 -10.39
C ARG A 473 2.11 -8.35 -10.57
N GLY A 474 2.86 -9.25 -11.20
CA GLY A 474 2.44 -10.64 -11.40
C GLY A 474 3.31 -11.70 -10.71
N LEU A 475 3.18 -12.94 -11.16
CA LEU A 475 3.82 -14.14 -10.63
C LEU A 475 4.47 -15.01 -11.72
N ARG A 476 4.60 -14.51 -12.96
CA ARG A 476 5.20 -15.28 -14.05
C ARG A 476 6.61 -15.70 -13.66
N ASN A 477 6.92 -16.98 -13.86
CA ASN A 477 8.20 -17.61 -13.54
C ASN A 477 8.56 -17.65 -12.04
N CYS A 478 7.63 -17.33 -11.13
CA CYS A 478 7.82 -17.57 -9.71
C CYS A 478 7.56 -19.05 -9.37
N ASP A 479 8.30 -19.59 -8.40
CA ASP A 479 8.00 -20.90 -7.82
C ASP A 479 6.78 -20.79 -6.88
N LEU A 480 5.60 -21.05 -7.42
CA LEU A 480 4.33 -20.96 -6.69
C LEU A 480 4.27 -21.95 -5.51
N GLY A 481 4.87 -23.14 -5.65
CA GLY A 481 4.91 -24.16 -4.61
C GLY A 481 5.77 -23.76 -3.42
N GLN A 482 6.94 -23.16 -3.69
CA GLN A 482 7.79 -22.56 -2.67
C GLN A 482 7.09 -21.37 -2.00
N LEU A 483 6.39 -20.54 -2.79
CA LEU A 483 5.65 -19.39 -2.27
C LEU A 483 4.40 -19.78 -1.49
N GLY A 484 3.86 -20.99 -1.65
CA GLY A 484 2.59 -21.40 -1.04
C GLY A 484 1.38 -20.71 -1.66
N ILE A 485 1.46 -20.39 -2.95
CA ILE A 485 0.42 -19.71 -3.73
C ILE A 485 -0.18 -20.74 -4.71
N PRO A 486 -1.52 -20.81 -4.88
CA PRO A 486 -2.11 -21.71 -5.86
C PRO A 486 -1.75 -21.30 -7.29
N THR A 487 -1.72 -22.28 -8.19
CA THR A 487 -1.70 -22.03 -9.63
C THR A 487 -2.99 -21.33 -10.09
N ALA A 488 -2.96 -20.70 -11.27
CA ALA A 488 -4.17 -20.09 -11.84
C ALA A 488 -5.32 -21.11 -12.02
N GLU A 489 -4.96 -22.35 -12.37
CA GLU A 489 -5.90 -23.46 -12.50
C GLU A 489 -6.53 -23.82 -11.15
N GLU A 490 -5.72 -24.05 -10.11
CA GLU A 490 -6.22 -24.33 -8.75
C GLU A 490 -7.08 -23.18 -8.21
N TYR A 491 -6.67 -21.93 -8.42
CA TYR A 491 -7.42 -20.74 -7.98
C TYR A 491 -8.78 -20.63 -8.70
N SER A 492 -8.82 -20.82 -10.02
CA SER A 492 -10.08 -20.83 -10.77
C SER A 492 -11.01 -21.97 -10.36
N GLN A 493 -10.45 -23.15 -10.05
CA GLN A 493 -11.22 -24.28 -9.51
C GLN A 493 -11.78 -23.99 -8.12
N MET A 494 -11.04 -23.31 -7.24
CA MET A 494 -11.56 -22.88 -5.92
C MET A 494 -12.80 -22.01 -6.09
N TYR A 495 -12.74 -21.02 -6.98
CA TYR A 495 -13.89 -20.17 -7.31
C TYR A 495 -15.07 -20.99 -7.87
N CYS A 496 -14.82 -21.88 -8.83
CA CYS A 496 -15.87 -22.70 -9.45
C CYS A 496 -16.59 -23.58 -8.41
N ARG A 497 -15.84 -24.17 -7.46
CA ARG A 497 -16.42 -24.93 -6.33
C ARG A 497 -17.31 -24.07 -5.44
N HIS A 498 -16.90 -22.84 -5.14
CA HIS A 498 -17.72 -21.91 -4.35
C HIS A 498 -19.03 -21.53 -5.06
N MET A 499 -18.99 -21.42 -6.39
CA MET A 499 -20.15 -21.12 -7.23
C MET A 499 -21.04 -22.34 -7.52
N GLY A 500 -20.56 -23.56 -7.25
CA GLY A 500 -21.25 -24.80 -7.62
C GLY A 500 -21.34 -25.01 -9.14
N VAL A 501 -20.37 -24.50 -9.90
CA VAL A 501 -20.30 -24.62 -11.37
C VAL A 501 -18.99 -25.25 -11.80
N GLU A 502 -18.95 -25.76 -13.03
CA GLU A 502 -17.71 -26.18 -13.66
C GLU A 502 -17.03 -25.01 -14.38
N ARG A 503 -15.72 -25.15 -14.62
CA ARG A 503 -14.98 -24.16 -15.39
C ARG A 503 -15.40 -24.26 -16.87
N PRO A 504 -15.70 -23.14 -17.55
CA PRO A 504 -16.15 -23.17 -18.93
C PRO A 504 -15.08 -23.76 -19.84
N GLU A 505 -15.49 -24.56 -20.83
CA GLU A 505 -14.54 -25.21 -21.74
C GLU A 505 -13.71 -24.20 -22.53
N ASN A 506 -14.32 -23.07 -22.90
CA ASN A 506 -13.70 -21.96 -23.61
C ASN A 506 -12.99 -20.97 -22.65
N TRP A 507 -12.45 -21.46 -21.52
CA TRP A 507 -11.73 -20.64 -20.54
C TRP A 507 -10.65 -19.73 -21.16
N ASN A 508 -9.97 -20.20 -22.21
CA ASN A 508 -8.92 -19.41 -22.86
C ASN A 508 -9.47 -18.18 -23.58
N PHE A 509 -10.74 -18.19 -24.03
CA PHE A 509 -11.39 -16.98 -24.54
C PHE A 509 -11.43 -15.89 -23.47
N TYR A 510 -11.86 -16.21 -22.25
CA TYR A 510 -11.95 -15.24 -21.16
C TYR A 510 -10.57 -14.68 -20.79
N MET A 511 -9.53 -15.52 -20.78
CA MET A 511 -8.15 -15.08 -20.56
C MET A 511 -7.64 -14.17 -21.70
N ALA A 512 -7.87 -14.54 -22.97
CA ALA A 512 -7.52 -13.74 -24.12
C ALA A 512 -8.22 -12.37 -24.07
N PHE A 513 -9.51 -12.36 -23.75
CA PHE A 513 -10.30 -11.14 -23.61
C PHE A 513 -9.81 -10.25 -22.45
N ALA A 514 -9.46 -10.83 -21.29
CA ALA A 514 -8.92 -10.07 -20.17
C ALA A 514 -7.59 -9.40 -20.52
N PHE A 515 -6.68 -10.10 -21.19
CA PHE A 515 -5.41 -9.51 -21.65
C PHE A 515 -5.61 -8.49 -22.78
N PHE A 516 -6.56 -8.73 -23.70
CA PHE A 516 -6.93 -7.73 -24.71
C PHE A 516 -7.34 -6.40 -24.06
N ARG A 517 -8.21 -6.42 -23.05
CA ARG A 517 -8.60 -5.23 -22.29
C ARG A 517 -7.40 -4.54 -21.65
N LEU A 518 -6.51 -5.30 -21.01
CA LEU A 518 -5.31 -4.75 -20.39
C LEU A 518 -4.37 -4.10 -21.44
N ALA A 519 -4.20 -4.68 -22.63
CA ALA A 519 -3.41 -4.08 -23.70
C ALA A 519 -3.99 -2.73 -24.15
N VAL A 520 -5.32 -2.62 -24.26
CA VAL A 520 -6.00 -1.34 -24.56
C VAL A 520 -5.73 -0.29 -23.47
N GLU A 521 -5.86 -0.67 -22.19
CA GLU A 521 -5.56 0.21 -21.05
C GLU A 521 -4.11 0.73 -21.08
N LEU A 522 -3.15 -0.16 -21.35
CA LEU A 522 -1.72 0.17 -21.40
C LEU A 522 -1.38 1.13 -22.53
N GLN A 523 -1.93 0.89 -23.72
CA GLN A 523 -1.75 1.79 -24.87
C GLN A 523 -2.40 3.16 -24.61
N GLY A 524 -3.57 3.20 -23.96
CA GLY A 524 -4.21 4.44 -23.53
C GLY A 524 -3.36 5.25 -22.56
N ARG A 525 -2.77 4.61 -21.55
CA ARG A 525 -1.82 5.24 -20.62
C ARG A 525 -0.60 5.80 -21.36
N HIS A 526 -0.05 5.06 -22.31
CA HIS A 526 1.07 5.48 -23.13
C HIS A 526 0.72 6.72 -23.96
N ARG A 527 -0.44 6.72 -24.64
CA ARG A 527 -0.93 7.87 -25.42
C ARG A 527 -1.09 9.12 -24.56
N HIS A 528 -1.69 8.99 -23.38
CA HIS A 528 -1.84 10.11 -22.44
C HIS A 528 -0.49 10.68 -22.03
N ARG A 529 0.49 9.82 -21.73
CA ARG A 529 1.85 10.24 -21.38
C ARG A 529 2.53 11.00 -22.52
N VAL A 530 2.45 10.49 -23.75
CA VAL A 530 2.99 11.19 -24.94
C VAL A 530 2.33 12.54 -25.16
N ALA A 531 1.03 12.64 -24.87
CA ALA A 531 0.27 13.90 -24.94
C ALA A 531 0.48 14.83 -23.73
N GLY A 532 1.41 14.52 -22.81
CA GLY A 532 1.66 15.32 -21.60
C GLY A 532 0.50 15.33 -20.60
N ARG A 533 -0.46 14.41 -20.72
CA ARG A 533 -1.61 14.28 -19.81
C ARG A 533 -1.24 13.36 -18.63
N PRO A 534 -1.77 13.62 -17.42
CA PRO A 534 -1.53 12.74 -16.27
C PRO A 534 -2.10 11.34 -16.52
N ALA A 535 -1.25 10.31 -16.46
CA ALA A 535 -1.64 8.90 -16.52
C ALA A 535 -1.10 8.15 -15.30
N PRO A 536 -1.87 7.21 -14.71
CA PRO A 536 -1.42 6.44 -13.57
C PRO A 536 -0.42 5.36 -13.99
N GLY A 537 0.76 5.37 -13.37
CA GLY A 537 1.83 4.38 -13.59
C GLY A 537 2.65 4.65 -14.86
N ASP A 538 3.86 4.10 -14.88
CA ASP A 538 4.65 4.05 -16.11
C ASP A 538 4.09 2.95 -17.01
N SER A 539 3.88 3.26 -18.30
CA SER A 539 3.67 2.26 -19.33
C SER A 539 4.54 2.57 -20.54
N SER A 540 5.17 1.51 -21.05
CA SER A 540 5.91 1.56 -22.31
C SER A 540 5.05 0.95 -23.43
N PRO A 541 5.29 1.30 -24.71
CA PRO A 541 4.67 0.61 -25.84
C PRO A 541 4.86 -0.92 -25.77
N GLU A 542 6.06 -1.34 -25.35
CA GLU A 542 6.44 -2.74 -25.24
C GLU A 542 5.59 -3.50 -24.20
N ASP A 543 5.13 -2.82 -23.14
CA ASP A 543 4.19 -3.42 -22.17
C ASP A 543 2.85 -3.80 -22.85
N ALA A 544 2.34 -2.93 -23.73
CA ALA A 544 1.09 -3.17 -24.44
C ALA A 544 1.25 -4.29 -25.50
N GLU A 545 2.37 -4.29 -26.23
CA GLU A 545 2.70 -5.36 -27.19
C GLU A 545 2.85 -6.72 -26.49
N PHE A 546 3.58 -6.78 -25.38
CA PHE A 546 3.76 -8.00 -24.59
C PHE A 546 2.43 -8.59 -24.12
N VAL A 547 1.53 -7.74 -23.60
CA VAL A 547 0.21 -8.18 -23.15
C VAL A 547 -0.68 -8.60 -24.32
N ALA A 548 -0.59 -7.92 -25.46
CA ALA A 548 -1.34 -8.31 -26.66
C ALA A 548 -0.88 -9.67 -27.21
N GLU A 549 0.42 -9.95 -27.23
CA GLU A 549 0.93 -11.27 -27.62
C GLU A 549 0.50 -12.36 -26.64
N LEU A 550 0.51 -12.09 -25.32
CA LEU A 550 -0.07 -13.02 -24.33
C LEU A 550 -1.56 -13.29 -24.60
N ALA A 551 -2.36 -12.26 -24.91
CA ALA A 551 -3.76 -12.44 -25.28
C ALA A 551 -3.90 -13.35 -26.51
N TRP A 552 -3.06 -13.14 -27.52
CA TRP A 552 -3.06 -13.93 -28.74
C TRP A 552 -2.62 -15.39 -28.50
N GLU A 553 -1.66 -15.65 -27.61
CA GLU A 553 -1.29 -17.01 -27.20
C GLU A 553 -2.48 -17.79 -26.62
N PHE A 554 -3.33 -17.14 -25.81
CA PHE A 554 -4.55 -17.76 -25.29
C PHE A 554 -5.60 -17.99 -26.39
N ALA A 555 -5.77 -17.04 -27.32
CA ALA A 555 -6.65 -17.22 -28.48
C ALA A 555 -6.21 -18.41 -29.36
N ILE A 556 -4.91 -18.58 -29.58
CA ILE A 556 -4.35 -19.73 -30.31
C ILE A 556 -4.68 -21.05 -29.59
N LYS A 557 -4.48 -21.13 -28.27
CA LYS A 557 -4.80 -22.33 -27.48
C LYS A 557 -6.28 -22.71 -27.59
N GLU A 558 -7.16 -21.71 -27.62
CA GLU A 558 -8.58 -21.93 -27.85
C GLU A 558 -8.86 -22.47 -29.26
N GLY A 559 -8.20 -21.93 -30.29
CA GLY A 559 -8.29 -22.43 -31.66
C GLY A 559 -7.85 -23.89 -31.79
N PHE A 560 -6.78 -24.29 -31.09
CA PHE A 560 -6.35 -25.70 -31.05
C PHE A 560 -7.39 -26.61 -30.36
N ARG A 561 -7.98 -26.17 -29.25
CA ARG A 561 -9.07 -26.92 -28.59
C ARG A 561 -10.25 -27.16 -29.53
N VAL A 562 -10.71 -26.11 -30.21
CA VAL A 562 -11.81 -26.20 -31.18
C VAL A 562 -11.44 -27.16 -32.31
N PHE A 563 -10.21 -27.06 -32.84
CA PHE A 563 -9.73 -27.98 -33.89
C PHE A 563 -9.69 -29.44 -33.43
N GLU A 564 -9.18 -29.73 -32.23
CA GLU A 564 -9.12 -31.10 -31.67
C GLU A 564 -10.51 -31.68 -31.38
N SER A 565 -11.51 -30.83 -31.08
CA SER A 565 -12.89 -31.25 -30.85
C SER A 565 -13.69 -31.58 -32.12
N LEU A 566 -13.16 -31.25 -33.31
CA LEU A 566 -13.83 -31.55 -34.58
C LEU A 566 -13.74 -33.05 -34.91
N PRO A 567 -14.85 -33.71 -35.32
CA PRO A 567 -14.80 -35.10 -35.76
C PRO A 567 -13.83 -35.27 -36.93
N SER A 568 -12.97 -36.30 -36.86
CA SER A 568 -11.90 -36.61 -37.83
C SER A 568 -12.39 -36.78 -39.27
N THR A 569 -13.70 -36.94 -39.48
CA THR A 569 -14.36 -37.20 -40.76
C THR A 569 -14.62 -35.96 -41.62
N LYS A 570 -14.42 -34.72 -41.12
CA LYS A 570 -14.61 -33.50 -41.94
C LYS A 570 -13.33 -32.94 -42.60
N LEU A 571 -12.16 -33.51 -42.35
CA LEU A 571 -10.88 -33.03 -42.90
C LEU A 571 -10.54 -33.55 -44.31
N LEU A 572 -11.37 -34.41 -44.93
CA LEU A 572 -11.08 -35.06 -46.23
C LEU A 572 -12.12 -34.82 -47.34
N ALA A 573 -12.88 -33.72 -47.30
CA ALA A 573 -13.73 -33.30 -48.42
C ALA A 573 -13.21 -32.02 -49.07
N ARG A 574 -11.93 -32.00 -49.49
CA ARG A 574 -11.51 -31.09 -50.57
C ARG A 574 -11.88 -31.76 -51.89
N HIS A 575 -12.93 -31.25 -52.53
CA HIS A 575 -13.24 -31.56 -53.92
C HIS A 575 -12.00 -31.31 -54.78
N SER A 576 -11.40 -32.39 -55.27
CA SER A 576 -10.54 -32.38 -56.44
C SER A 576 -11.42 -32.18 -57.68
N SER A 577 -11.84 -30.94 -57.94
CA SER A 577 -12.28 -30.58 -59.29
C SER A 577 -11.04 -30.42 -60.17
N THR A 578 -10.56 -31.56 -60.66
CA THR A 578 -10.03 -31.59 -62.02
C THR A 578 -11.18 -31.21 -62.96
N TRP A 579 -10.89 -30.46 -64.02
CA TRP A 579 -11.26 -30.78 -65.40
C TRP A 579 -10.86 -29.61 -66.31
N ALA A 580 -10.05 -29.96 -67.29
CA ALA A 580 -9.60 -29.16 -68.41
C ALA A 580 -10.75 -28.82 -69.37
N GLY A 581 -10.59 -27.75 -70.14
CA GLY A 581 -11.47 -27.31 -71.23
C GLY A 581 -11.09 -25.92 -71.69
#